data_AF-A0A5D4MCL4-F1
#
_entry.id   AF-A0A5D4MCL4-F1
#
_cell.length_a   1.000
_cell.length_b   1.000
_cell.length_c   1.000
_cell.angle_alpha   90.00
_cell.angle_beta   90.00
_cell.angle_gamma   90.00
#
_symmetry.space_group_name_H-M   'P 1'
#
loop_
_entity.id
_entity.type
_entity.pdbx_description
1 polymer ?
#
loop_
_entity_poly.entity_id
_entity_poly.type
_entity_poly.pdbx_seq_one_letter_code
_entity_poly.pdbx_strand_id
1 'polypeptide(L)'
;MKRLLSLLLTVLLLLSLLPAASASSTFPDVKMYDKEISYLTNLKIINGYDDGKFRPEEPIKRVQAVQMILREMGITNYSDAPNPGFTDVKPGDYGYGEIAKAVQLGIVGGKTASNGSKYFDKFGHLKRSQMAKILVEAYNLTGTYYKSFTDVTDKHWAVDYVDTLAANRITTGYDNGTFKPEDKLSRQHFAVFMARYLNDDFKPADDPLFAHFIHVGQGDSTLMITPKGKTILIDGGKSSVGDVVLSYLDSLGIQTIDLMVATHPDADHIGGLVKVLEEKEVKKVLDSGKSHTSQTYFDYLTLIDQKDIPFQVAKAGEMIDLDPSIDIKVLNSGEGYTDNNDASVVLKVSQDDFDYLLTGDAGIEAERNMVEKFDVEAEVLKVGHHGSNTSTSQLFLDEVNPTYGILSYGEDNSYGHPHSEVVNRLYDNNVEVITTLDNGVVTIYRENGTTFVGGEISQDPDPQPTPENIYISEVDLSGETVTISNGSNLGADISGWYLISEVGNQRYDFPEGSFIEAGNHITVLSGPDAYKALPYYHLWTKGYIWNNSGDAALLYNSQGELVDELR
;
A
#
# COMPACT_ATOMS: atom_id res chain seq x y z
N MET A 1 -42.10 24.75 -35.34
CA MET A 1 -41.78 25.87 -36.26
C MET A 1 -41.09 26.95 -35.42
N LYS A 2 -39.96 27.59 -35.74
CA LYS A 2 -38.94 27.58 -36.81
C LYS A 2 -37.77 28.36 -36.15
N ARG A 3 -36.56 27.79 -36.05
CA ARG A 3 -35.33 28.16 -36.82
C ARG A 3 -34.90 29.63 -36.62
N LEU A 4 -33.64 29.97 -36.34
CA LEU A 4 -32.45 29.80 -37.19
C LEU A 4 -31.16 30.14 -36.39
N LEU A 5 -30.14 29.27 -36.44
CA LEU A 5 -28.83 29.40 -37.14
C LEU A 5 -27.82 30.37 -36.48
N SER A 6 -26.71 29.89 -35.90
CA SER A 6 -25.47 29.38 -36.53
C SER A 6 -24.41 30.46 -36.74
N LEU A 7 -23.28 30.34 -36.03
CA LEU A 7 -21.98 30.66 -36.61
C LEU A 7 -21.01 29.52 -36.30
N LEU A 8 -20.60 28.85 -37.37
CA LEU A 8 -19.54 27.84 -37.42
C LEU A 8 -18.21 28.46 -36.97
N LEU A 9 -17.58 27.92 -35.94
CA LEU A 9 -16.15 28.08 -35.71
C LEU A 9 -15.45 26.90 -36.40
N THR A 10 -15.10 27.07 -37.67
CA THR A 10 -14.20 26.15 -38.38
C THR A 10 -12.89 26.88 -38.59
N VAL A 11 -11.97 26.71 -37.65
CA VAL A 11 -10.54 26.84 -37.93
C VAL A 11 -9.99 25.43 -37.86
N LEU A 12 -9.69 24.89 -39.04
CA LEU A 12 -9.06 23.60 -39.24
C LEU A 12 -7.78 23.51 -38.40
N LEU A 13 -7.71 22.48 -37.56
CA LEU A 13 -6.47 21.89 -37.07
C LEU A 13 -5.65 21.42 -38.28
N LEU A 14 -4.62 22.18 -38.63
CA LEU A 14 -3.42 21.68 -39.30
C LEU A 14 -2.32 21.66 -38.25
N LEU A 15 -2.35 20.66 -37.36
CA LEU A 15 -1.17 20.31 -36.58
C LEU A 15 -0.16 19.68 -37.54
N SER A 16 0.75 20.51 -38.06
CA SER A 16 2.05 20.05 -38.49
C SER A 16 2.72 19.36 -37.31
N LEU A 17 3.04 18.07 -37.47
CA LEU A 17 4.03 17.36 -36.66
C LEU A 17 5.37 18.11 -36.78
N LEU A 18 5.57 19.10 -35.92
CA LEU A 18 6.88 19.64 -35.67
C LEU A 18 7.59 18.68 -34.72
N PRO A 19 8.86 18.31 -35.00
CA PRO A 19 9.66 17.60 -34.03
C PRO A 19 9.72 18.46 -32.77
N ALA A 20 9.52 17.84 -31.60
CA ALA A 20 9.74 18.50 -30.32
C ALA A 20 11.15 19.09 -30.34
N ALA A 21 11.23 20.42 -30.46
CA ALA A 21 12.50 21.12 -30.38
C ALA A 21 13.07 20.82 -28.99
N SER A 22 14.20 20.13 -28.92
CA SER A 22 14.97 20.07 -27.69
C SER A 22 15.29 21.50 -27.30
N ALA A 23 14.60 22.02 -26.29
CA ALA A 23 14.90 23.31 -25.73
C ALA A 23 16.36 23.27 -25.24
N SER A 24 17.21 24.10 -25.83
CA SER A 24 18.56 24.32 -25.30
C SER A 24 18.43 24.87 -23.88
N SER A 25 19.31 24.44 -22.97
CA SER A 25 19.31 24.95 -21.60
C SER A 25 19.40 26.47 -21.61
N THR A 26 18.53 27.12 -20.81
CA THR A 26 18.48 28.59 -20.78
C THR A 26 19.79 29.19 -20.23
N PHE A 27 20.50 28.42 -19.40
CA PHE A 27 21.79 28.79 -18.83
C PHE A 27 22.83 27.69 -19.07
N PRO A 28 24.11 28.06 -19.33
CA PRO A 28 25.15 27.11 -19.67
C PRO A 28 25.67 26.29 -18.47
N ASP A 29 25.40 26.73 -17.24
CA ASP A 29 25.84 26.08 -16.01
C ASP A 29 24.75 25.21 -15.34
N VAL A 30 23.56 25.12 -15.96
CA VAL A 30 22.46 24.27 -15.49
C VAL A 30 22.60 22.88 -16.12
N LYS A 31 22.76 21.87 -15.26
CA LYS A 31 22.92 20.46 -15.67
C LYS A 31 21.77 19.55 -15.24
N MET A 32 21.05 19.95 -14.19
CA MET A 32 19.89 19.25 -13.64
C MET A 32 18.74 20.26 -13.52
N TYR A 33 17.51 19.77 -13.57
CA TYR A 33 16.29 20.59 -13.45
C TYR A 33 16.17 21.69 -14.52
N ASP A 34 16.71 21.42 -15.72
CA ASP A 34 16.71 22.41 -16.80
C ASP A 34 15.30 22.78 -17.26
N LYS A 35 14.35 21.83 -17.23
CA LYS A 35 12.96 22.09 -17.60
C LYS A 35 12.29 23.05 -16.62
N GLU A 36 12.44 22.82 -15.32
CA GLU A 36 11.90 23.63 -14.23
C GLU A 36 12.51 25.05 -14.25
N ILE A 37 13.85 25.12 -14.38
CA ILE A 37 14.56 26.40 -14.44
C ILE A 37 14.18 27.17 -15.70
N SER A 38 14.10 26.51 -16.86
CA SER A 38 13.70 27.16 -18.11
C SER A 38 12.24 27.61 -18.06
N TYR A 39 11.34 26.82 -17.47
CA TYR A 39 9.94 27.19 -17.24
C TYR A 39 9.82 28.49 -16.44
N LEU A 40 10.47 28.56 -15.28
CA LEU A 40 10.45 29.76 -14.43
C LEU A 40 11.14 30.96 -15.07
N THR A 41 12.18 30.72 -15.90
CA THR A 41 12.86 31.79 -16.63
C THR A 41 11.97 32.38 -17.72
N ASN A 42 11.23 31.53 -18.45
CA ASN A 42 10.26 31.96 -19.45
C ASN A 42 9.10 32.77 -18.83
N LEU A 43 8.71 32.42 -17.60
CA LEU A 43 7.77 33.21 -16.79
C LEU A 43 8.39 34.49 -16.20
N LYS A 44 9.70 34.71 -16.36
CA LYS A 44 10.47 35.84 -15.80
C LYS A 44 10.47 35.90 -14.27
N ILE A 45 10.23 34.77 -13.62
CA ILE A 45 10.24 34.62 -12.16
C ILE A 45 11.69 34.58 -11.67
N ILE A 46 12.51 33.75 -12.33
CA ILE A 46 13.94 33.64 -12.06
C ILE A 46 14.76 34.28 -13.20
N ASN A 47 15.93 34.80 -12.85
CA ASN A 47 16.88 35.38 -13.78
C ASN A 47 18.29 34.83 -13.47
N GLY A 48 19.12 34.78 -14.51
CA GLY A 48 20.56 34.58 -14.38
C GLY A 48 21.27 35.84 -13.86
N TYR A 49 22.56 35.69 -13.63
CA TYR A 49 23.47 36.80 -13.35
C TYR A 49 23.95 37.45 -14.66
N ASP A 50 24.57 38.62 -14.56
CA ASP A 50 25.08 39.39 -15.72
C ASP A 50 26.11 38.63 -16.56
N ASP A 51 26.75 37.60 -15.98
CA ASP A 51 27.68 36.69 -16.66
C ASP A 51 26.98 35.57 -17.46
N GLY A 52 25.65 35.60 -17.55
CA GLY A 52 24.83 34.62 -18.25
C GLY A 52 24.65 33.29 -17.52
N LYS A 53 25.10 33.17 -16.27
CA LYS A 53 24.99 31.95 -15.45
C LYS A 53 23.81 32.00 -14.49
N PHE A 54 23.29 30.84 -14.09
CA PHE A 54 22.26 30.74 -13.04
C PHE A 54 22.81 30.50 -11.64
N ARG A 55 23.97 29.84 -11.56
CA ARG A 55 24.67 29.35 -10.35
C ARG A 55 23.78 28.41 -9.53
N PRO A 56 23.38 27.25 -10.09
CA PRO A 56 22.36 26.38 -9.52
C PRO A 56 22.69 25.85 -8.13
N GLU A 57 23.95 25.49 -7.88
CA GLU A 57 24.39 24.88 -6.62
C GLU A 57 24.68 25.90 -5.50
N GLU A 58 24.79 27.20 -5.84
CA GLU A 58 25.05 28.22 -4.83
C GLU A 58 23.88 28.32 -3.85
N PRO A 59 24.13 28.42 -2.54
CA PRO A 59 23.08 28.67 -1.56
C PRO A 59 22.30 29.95 -1.87
N ILE A 60 20.97 29.85 -1.86
CA ILE A 60 20.11 30.99 -2.16
C ILE A 60 20.13 32.00 -1.01
N LYS A 61 20.25 33.28 -1.36
CA LYS A 61 20.16 34.38 -0.39
C LYS A 61 18.71 34.70 -0.06
N ARG A 62 18.43 35.13 1.17
CA ARG A 62 17.09 35.53 1.63
C ARG A 62 16.41 36.55 0.73
N VAL A 63 17.13 37.58 0.28
CA VAL A 63 16.60 38.59 -0.66
C VAL A 63 16.24 38.01 -2.03
N GLN A 64 16.99 36.99 -2.50
CA GLN A 64 16.74 36.38 -3.80
C GLN A 64 15.43 35.58 -3.79
N ALA A 65 15.17 34.83 -2.72
CA ALA A 65 13.90 34.11 -2.56
C ALA A 65 12.70 35.07 -2.55
N VAL A 66 12.80 36.18 -1.80
CA VAL A 66 11.76 37.23 -1.78
C VAL A 66 11.51 37.79 -3.18
N GLN A 67 12.56 38.10 -3.93
CA GLN A 67 12.44 38.62 -5.29
C GLN A 67 11.78 37.63 -6.25
N MET A 68 12.05 36.32 -6.10
CA MET A 68 11.41 35.30 -6.93
C MET A 68 9.91 35.20 -6.61
N ILE A 69 9.53 35.14 -5.33
CA ILE A 69 8.13 35.06 -4.90
C ILE A 69 7.35 36.31 -5.35
N LEU A 70 7.87 37.53 -5.12
CA LEU A 70 7.16 38.74 -5.53
C LEU A 70 6.99 38.85 -7.05
N ARG A 71 7.96 38.40 -7.85
CA ARG A 71 7.82 38.36 -9.31
C ARG A 71 6.75 37.37 -9.75
N GLU A 72 6.73 36.20 -9.14
CA GLU A 72 5.70 35.19 -9.39
C GLU A 72 4.30 35.74 -9.07
N MET A 73 4.15 36.42 -7.92
CA MET A 73 2.89 37.09 -7.55
C MET A 73 2.55 38.33 -8.41
N GLY A 74 3.39 38.68 -9.40
CA GLY A 74 3.21 39.86 -10.25
C GLY A 74 3.36 41.19 -9.53
N ILE A 75 3.96 41.21 -8.34
CA ILE A 75 4.11 42.40 -7.51
C ILE A 75 5.37 43.15 -7.92
N THR A 76 5.19 44.28 -8.59
CA THR A 76 6.31 45.12 -9.08
C THR A 76 6.38 46.49 -8.41
N ASN A 77 5.34 46.90 -7.69
CA ASN A 77 5.30 48.17 -6.96
C ASN A 77 5.54 47.94 -5.46
N TYR A 78 6.56 48.61 -4.94
CA TYR A 78 6.99 48.49 -3.54
C TYR A 78 6.91 49.81 -2.76
N SER A 79 6.54 50.92 -3.42
CA SER A 79 6.69 52.27 -2.85
C SER A 79 5.79 52.56 -1.66
N ASP A 80 4.69 51.82 -1.53
CA ASP A 80 3.69 51.94 -0.46
C ASP A 80 4.00 51.04 0.75
N ALA A 81 5.01 50.18 0.66
CA ALA A 81 5.37 49.32 1.78
C ALA A 81 5.97 50.13 2.94
N PRO A 82 5.48 49.96 4.18
CA PRO A 82 6.04 50.64 5.33
C PRO A 82 7.47 50.16 5.61
N ASN A 83 8.25 50.97 6.33
CA ASN A 83 9.56 50.56 6.77
C ASN A 83 9.45 49.29 7.65
N PRO A 84 10.13 48.18 7.29
CA PRO A 84 10.01 46.92 8.01
C PRO A 84 10.68 46.93 9.40
N GLY A 85 11.41 48.00 9.76
CA GLY A 85 11.98 48.20 11.09
C GLY A 85 13.24 47.37 11.38
N PHE A 86 13.89 46.85 10.35
CA PHE A 86 15.13 46.09 10.48
C PHE A 86 16.36 47.00 10.53
N THR A 87 17.35 46.64 11.36
CA THR A 87 18.58 47.43 11.54
C THR A 87 19.55 47.34 10.35
N ASP A 88 19.48 46.27 9.56
CA ASP A 88 20.35 45.93 8.43
C ASP A 88 19.71 46.14 7.04
N VAL A 89 18.51 46.72 6.99
CA VAL A 89 17.77 47.03 5.76
C VAL A 89 17.28 48.48 5.81
N LYS A 90 17.94 49.35 5.06
CA LYS A 90 17.66 50.80 5.04
C LYS A 90 17.12 51.26 3.69
N PRO A 91 16.31 52.34 3.63
CA PRO A 91 15.85 52.91 2.38
C PRO A 91 17.03 53.18 1.42
N GLY A 92 16.91 52.70 0.18
CA GLY A 92 17.97 52.79 -0.84
C GLY A 92 18.91 51.57 -0.91
N ASP A 93 18.88 50.69 0.08
CA ASP A 93 19.60 49.42 0.00
C ASP A 93 19.06 48.51 -1.12
N TYR A 94 19.92 47.70 -1.73
CA TYR A 94 19.50 46.63 -2.63
C TYR A 94 18.46 45.71 -1.95
N GLY A 95 17.31 45.54 -2.60
CA GLY A 95 16.21 44.72 -2.11
C GLY A 95 15.33 45.37 -1.03
N TYR A 96 15.54 46.66 -0.68
CA TYR A 96 14.77 47.31 0.38
C TYR A 96 13.25 47.25 0.13
N GLY A 97 12.81 47.65 -1.07
CA GLY A 97 11.39 47.70 -1.41
C GLY A 97 10.76 46.32 -1.40
N GLU A 98 11.43 45.35 -2.00
CA GLU A 98 10.99 43.95 -2.04
C GLU A 98 10.87 43.35 -0.64
N ILE A 99 11.88 43.55 0.21
CA ILE A 99 11.85 43.06 1.60
C ILE A 99 10.73 43.74 2.38
N ALA A 100 10.57 45.06 2.26
CA ALA A 100 9.51 45.81 2.93
C ALA A 100 8.12 45.31 2.51
N LYS A 101 7.90 45.10 1.20
CA LYS A 101 6.65 44.60 0.65
C LYS A 101 6.36 43.16 1.11
N ALA A 102 7.35 42.28 1.08
CA ALA A 102 7.16 40.89 1.51
C ALA A 102 6.87 40.77 3.02
N VAL A 103 7.44 41.65 3.85
CA VAL A 103 7.09 41.76 5.28
C VAL A 103 5.67 42.28 5.46
N GLN A 104 5.27 43.32 4.70
CA GLN A 104 3.91 43.86 4.73
C GLN A 104 2.86 42.79 4.41
N LEU A 105 3.16 41.90 3.46
CA LEU A 105 2.29 40.81 3.03
C LEU A 105 2.34 39.58 3.95
N GLY A 106 3.20 39.57 4.96
CA GLY A 106 3.36 38.44 5.87
C GLY A 106 4.13 37.24 5.30
N ILE A 107 4.74 37.37 4.12
CA ILE A 107 5.46 36.28 3.43
C ILE A 107 6.78 35.94 4.14
N VAL A 108 7.46 36.95 4.69
CA VAL A 108 8.73 36.78 5.41
C VAL A 108 8.80 37.63 6.67
N GLY A 109 9.46 37.09 7.69
CA GLY A 109 9.85 37.82 8.89
C GLY A 109 11.35 38.09 8.98
N GLY A 110 11.74 38.83 10.02
CA GLY A 110 13.13 39.01 10.43
C GLY A 110 13.51 38.16 11.65
N LYS A 111 14.77 38.26 12.02
CA LYS A 111 15.36 37.69 13.24
C LYS A 111 15.41 38.76 14.33
N THR A 112 15.39 38.34 15.59
CA THR A 112 15.59 39.22 16.75
C THR A 112 16.96 38.92 17.35
N ALA A 113 17.82 39.93 17.44
CA ALA A 113 19.11 39.82 18.11
C ALA A 113 18.95 39.79 19.63
N SER A 114 19.98 39.37 20.36
CA SER A 114 19.95 39.28 21.84
C SER A 114 19.63 40.61 22.54
N ASN A 115 19.87 41.74 21.87
CA ASN A 115 19.54 43.08 22.36
C ASN A 115 18.11 43.54 22.01
N GLY A 116 17.27 42.66 21.47
CA GLY A 116 15.89 42.94 21.06
C GLY A 116 15.75 43.62 19.70
N SER A 117 16.85 44.02 19.05
CA SER A 117 16.78 44.63 17.72
C SER A 117 16.41 43.61 16.64
N LYS A 118 15.58 44.01 15.69
CA LYS A 118 15.18 43.17 14.56
C LYS A 118 16.14 43.38 13.38
N TYR A 119 16.46 42.31 12.67
CA TYR A 119 17.29 42.35 11.45
C TYR A 119 16.79 41.29 10.46
N PHE A 120 16.98 41.51 9.15
CA PHE A 120 16.49 40.60 8.12
C PHE A 120 17.52 39.57 7.68
N ASP A 121 18.81 39.92 7.72
CA ASP A 121 19.93 39.13 7.19
C ASP A 121 19.81 38.90 5.67
N LYS A 122 19.67 39.98 4.89
CA LYS A 122 19.31 39.92 3.46
C LYS A 122 20.25 39.09 2.58
N PHE A 123 21.53 39.00 2.96
CA PHE A 123 22.53 38.19 2.26
C PHE A 123 22.81 36.84 2.92
N GLY A 124 22.17 36.56 4.06
CA GLY A 124 22.18 35.25 4.69
C GLY A 124 21.52 34.20 3.79
N HIS A 125 21.94 32.96 3.95
CA HIS A 125 21.46 31.83 3.17
C HIS A 125 20.24 31.21 3.84
N LEU A 126 19.24 30.79 3.05
CA LEU A 126 18.07 30.09 3.56
C LEU A 126 18.40 28.63 3.87
N LYS A 127 17.83 28.13 4.97
CA LYS A 127 17.73 26.70 5.25
C LYS A 127 16.52 26.09 4.55
N ARG A 128 16.52 24.77 4.36
CA ARG A 128 15.38 24.05 3.77
C ARG A 128 14.11 24.19 4.62
N SER A 129 14.21 24.08 5.94
CA SER A 129 13.07 24.30 6.86
C SER A 129 12.49 25.72 6.76
N GLN A 130 13.34 26.73 6.59
CA GLN A 130 12.91 28.12 6.43
C GLN A 130 12.20 28.36 5.11
N MET A 131 12.70 27.76 4.02
CA MET A 131 12.00 27.84 2.74
C MET A 131 10.64 27.12 2.80
N ALA A 132 10.54 25.97 3.49
CA ALA A 132 9.27 25.26 3.63
C ALA A 132 8.19 26.15 4.23
N LYS A 133 8.53 26.81 5.35
CA LYS A 133 7.66 27.82 5.97
C LYS A 133 7.28 28.95 5.01
N ILE A 134 8.26 29.52 4.30
CA ILE A 134 8.02 30.65 3.40
C ILE A 134 7.02 30.29 2.29
N LEU A 135 7.18 29.12 1.64
CA LEU A 135 6.28 28.72 0.57
C LEU A 135 4.87 28.41 1.09
N VAL A 136 4.77 27.72 2.24
CA VAL A 136 3.48 27.41 2.86
C VAL A 136 2.72 28.68 3.24
N GLU A 137 3.39 29.67 3.87
CA GLU A 137 2.76 30.94 4.24
C GLU A 137 2.46 31.81 3.02
N ALA A 138 3.35 31.89 2.03
CA ALA A 138 3.15 32.71 0.83
C ALA A 138 1.94 32.28 0.02
N TYR A 139 1.71 30.97 -0.07
CA TYR A 139 0.68 30.37 -0.92
C TYR A 139 -0.50 29.79 -0.15
N ASN A 140 -0.50 29.96 1.18
CA ASN A 140 -1.54 29.45 2.07
C ASN A 140 -1.81 27.95 1.85
N LEU A 141 -0.73 27.17 1.70
CA LEU A 141 -0.80 25.74 1.43
C LEU A 141 -1.35 24.99 2.64
N THR A 142 -2.07 23.90 2.38
CA THR A 142 -2.64 23.01 3.39
C THR A 142 -2.40 21.56 3.00
N GLY A 143 -2.34 20.65 3.97
CA GLY A 143 -2.25 19.21 3.74
C GLY A 143 -1.38 18.53 4.80
N THR A 144 -1.59 17.23 4.97
CA THR A 144 -0.85 16.41 5.93
C THR A 144 -0.12 15.29 5.20
N TYR A 145 1.16 15.12 5.48
CA TYR A 145 1.99 14.04 4.94
C TYR A 145 2.34 13.06 6.06
N TYR A 146 2.14 11.78 5.82
CA TYR A 146 2.08 10.74 6.86
C TYR A 146 3.32 9.84 6.86
N LYS A 147 4.08 9.77 5.75
CA LYS A 147 5.32 8.97 5.70
C LYS A 147 6.43 9.53 6.58
N SER A 148 6.36 10.82 6.97
CA SER A 148 7.34 11.55 7.76
C SER A 148 8.77 11.53 7.16
N PHE A 149 9.62 12.47 7.55
CA PHE A 149 11.05 12.42 7.21
C PHE A 149 11.86 12.02 8.44
N THR A 150 12.85 11.14 8.28
CA THR A 150 13.57 10.55 9.42
C THR A 150 14.33 11.59 10.26
N ASP A 151 14.62 12.77 9.71
CA ASP A 151 15.34 13.87 10.36
C ASP A 151 14.45 15.11 10.64
N VAL A 152 13.13 14.97 10.49
CA VAL A 152 12.14 15.99 10.87
C VAL A 152 11.16 15.32 11.83
N THR A 153 11.50 15.32 13.12
CA THR A 153 10.63 14.76 14.15
C THR A 153 9.46 15.69 14.47
N ASP A 154 8.43 15.16 15.12
CA ASP A 154 7.28 15.88 15.70
C ASP A 154 7.66 17.10 16.58
N LYS A 155 8.87 17.10 17.14
CA LYS A 155 9.42 18.22 17.94
C LYS A 155 10.10 19.30 17.12
N HIS A 156 10.36 19.05 15.84
CA HIS A 156 11.02 20.02 14.98
C HIS A 156 10.05 21.15 14.64
N TRP A 157 10.43 22.41 14.88
CA TRP A 157 9.54 23.58 14.70
C TRP A 157 8.95 23.71 13.29
N ALA A 158 9.58 23.07 12.30
CA ALA A 158 9.19 23.12 10.90
C ALA A 158 8.38 21.91 10.41
N VAL A 159 8.05 20.95 11.28
CA VAL A 159 7.41 19.68 10.89
C VAL A 159 6.15 19.93 10.06
N ASP A 160 5.21 20.74 10.57
CA ASP A 160 3.96 21.03 9.86
C ASP A 160 4.18 21.65 8.48
N TYR A 161 5.19 22.53 8.32
CA TYR A 161 5.48 23.16 7.03
C TYR A 161 6.13 22.17 6.05
N VAL A 162 7.00 21.29 6.54
CA VAL A 162 7.64 20.26 5.72
C VAL A 162 6.59 19.23 5.26
N ASP A 163 5.72 18.81 6.17
CA ASP A 163 4.62 17.91 5.86
C ASP A 163 3.64 18.53 4.88
N THR A 164 3.30 19.81 5.05
CA THR A 164 2.45 20.53 4.10
C THR A 164 3.08 20.55 2.71
N LEU A 165 4.38 20.81 2.59
CA LEU A 165 5.06 20.76 1.28
C LEU A 165 5.04 19.36 0.67
N ALA A 166 5.27 18.32 1.47
CA ALA A 166 5.28 16.94 0.99
C ALA A 166 3.87 16.48 0.59
N ALA A 167 2.84 16.86 1.35
CA ALA A 167 1.44 16.59 1.03
C ALA A 167 1.03 17.20 -0.32
N ASN A 168 1.57 18.39 -0.64
CA ASN A 168 1.38 19.08 -1.91
C ASN A 168 2.36 18.63 -3.01
N ARG A 169 3.15 17.57 -2.77
CA ARG A 169 4.17 17.02 -3.70
C ARG A 169 5.20 18.04 -4.16
N ILE A 170 5.44 19.09 -3.35
CA ILE A 170 6.49 20.08 -3.64
C ILE A 170 7.87 19.52 -3.27
N THR A 171 7.94 18.63 -2.29
CA THR A 171 9.17 17.94 -1.85
C THR A 171 8.95 16.43 -1.67
N THR A 172 9.96 15.64 -2.03
CA THR A 172 10.07 14.20 -1.74
C THR A 172 11.15 13.88 -0.71
N GLY A 173 11.88 14.89 -0.24
CA GLY A 173 13.10 14.68 0.55
C GLY A 173 14.27 14.21 -0.33
N TYR A 174 15.13 13.39 0.26
CA TYR A 174 16.26 12.71 -0.38
C TYR A 174 16.02 11.20 -0.33
N ASP A 175 16.66 10.46 -1.23
CA ASP A 175 16.50 9.00 -1.39
C ASP A 175 16.72 8.18 -0.11
N ASN A 176 17.45 8.74 0.88
CA ASN A 176 17.68 8.12 2.17
C ASN A 176 16.60 8.43 3.23
N GLY A 177 15.43 8.94 2.82
CA GLY A 177 14.29 9.25 3.71
C GLY A 177 14.44 10.55 4.52
N THR A 178 15.47 11.36 4.26
CA THR A 178 15.70 12.63 4.97
C THR A 178 15.13 13.83 4.22
N PHE A 179 14.76 14.89 4.95
CA PHE A 179 14.47 16.21 4.38
C PHE A 179 15.66 17.17 4.47
N LYS A 180 16.57 16.98 5.44
CA LYS A 180 17.70 17.87 5.77
C LYS A 180 17.26 19.29 6.11
N PRO A 181 16.44 19.48 7.17
CA PRO A 181 15.82 20.77 7.47
C PRO A 181 16.85 21.90 7.70
N GLU A 182 18.02 21.55 8.24
CA GLU A 182 19.03 22.53 8.66
C GLU A 182 20.06 22.86 7.57
N ASP A 183 20.05 22.13 6.46
CA ASP A 183 20.95 22.35 5.34
C ASP A 183 20.61 23.63 4.58
N LYS A 184 21.65 24.29 4.05
CA LYS A 184 21.48 25.44 3.17
C LYS A 184 20.80 25.01 1.88
N LEU A 185 19.78 25.74 1.47
CA LEU A 185 19.07 25.49 0.23
C LEU A 185 19.82 26.09 -0.96
N SER A 186 20.06 25.30 -2.00
CA SER A 186 20.63 25.78 -3.27
C SER A 186 19.61 26.55 -4.10
N ARG A 187 20.08 27.43 -4.99
CA ARG A 187 19.22 28.19 -5.92
C ARG A 187 18.36 27.28 -6.80
N GLN A 188 18.91 26.17 -7.29
CA GLN A 188 18.15 25.22 -8.11
C GLN A 188 17.03 24.53 -7.33
N HIS A 189 17.24 24.15 -6.06
CA HIS A 189 16.19 23.48 -5.30
C HIS A 189 15.04 24.45 -4.95
N PHE A 190 15.34 25.73 -4.70
CA PHE A 190 14.29 26.73 -4.59
C PHE A 190 13.46 26.84 -5.88
N ALA A 191 14.14 26.85 -7.04
CA ALA A 191 13.47 26.86 -8.34
C ALA A 191 12.60 25.62 -8.56
N VAL A 192 13.10 24.42 -8.26
CA VAL A 192 12.32 23.17 -8.38
C VAL A 192 11.06 23.22 -7.51
N PHE A 193 11.16 23.69 -6.27
CA PHE A 193 10.02 23.72 -5.36
C PHE A 193 8.95 24.70 -5.86
N MET A 194 9.38 25.85 -6.37
CA MET A 194 8.48 26.82 -6.99
C MET A 194 7.87 26.30 -8.30
N ALA A 195 8.64 25.60 -9.13
CA ALA A 195 8.14 25.00 -10.37
C ALA A 195 7.08 23.93 -10.08
N ARG A 196 7.31 23.08 -9.08
CA ARG A 196 6.33 22.08 -8.59
C ARG A 196 5.05 22.69 -8.04
N TYR A 197 5.16 23.85 -7.40
CA TYR A 197 3.98 24.60 -6.97
C TYR A 197 3.20 25.16 -8.17
N LEU A 198 3.89 25.67 -9.19
CA LEU A 198 3.28 26.36 -10.33
C LEU A 198 2.83 25.46 -11.48
N ASN A 199 3.31 24.23 -11.55
CA ASN A 199 2.94 23.27 -12.58
C ASN A 199 3.07 21.83 -12.06
N ASP A 200 1.95 21.10 -12.13
CA ASP A 200 1.83 19.71 -11.69
C ASP A 200 2.71 18.75 -12.51
N ASP A 201 3.06 19.08 -13.75
CA ASP A 201 3.99 18.29 -14.58
C ASP A 201 5.38 18.12 -13.96
N PHE A 202 5.75 19.00 -13.01
CA PHE A 202 7.02 18.93 -12.31
C PHE A 202 6.92 18.23 -10.95
N LYS A 203 5.70 17.96 -10.46
CA LYS A 203 5.51 17.20 -9.21
C LYS A 203 6.00 15.76 -9.43
N PRO A 204 6.68 15.17 -8.42
CA PRO A 204 6.95 13.72 -8.43
C PRO A 204 5.64 12.97 -8.57
N ALA A 205 5.61 11.80 -9.21
CA ALA A 205 4.42 10.93 -9.24
C ALA A 205 3.86 10.73 -7.81
N ASP A 206 2.54 10.53 -7.70
CA ASP A 206 1.99 10.05 -6.44
C ASP A 206 2.60 8.69 -6.12
N ASP A 207 2.67 8.37 -4.83
CA ASP A 207 2.96 6.99 -4.45
C ASP A 207 1.91 6.07 -5.10
N PRO A 208 2.27 4.84 -5.50
CA PRO A 208 1.29 3.93 -6.09
C PRO A 208 0.17 3.57 -5.09
N LEU A 209 -1.03 3.35 -5.63
CA LEU A 209 -2.07 2.60 -4.97
C LEU A 209 -1.68 1.11 -5.02
N PHE A 210 -1.34 0.55 -3.87
CA PHE A 210 -1.03 -0.87 -3.74
C PHE A 210 -2.30 -1.66 -3.45
N ALA A 211 -2.51 -2.78 -4.15
CA ALA A 211 -3.52 -3.78 -3.80
C ALA A 211 -2.83 -5.10 -3.47
N HIS A 212 -3.04 -5.58 -2.24
CA HIS A 212 -2.50 -6.81 -1.69
C HIS A 212 -3.64 -7.82 -1.50
N PHE A 213 -3.70 -8.85 -2.34
CA PHE A 213 -4.65 -9.96 -2.24
C PHE A 213 -4.04 -11.06 -1.38
N ILE A 214 -4.53 -11.20 -0.15
CA ILE A 214 -3.94 -12.04 0.89
C ILE A 214 -4.45 -13.47 0.71
N HIS A 215 -3.56 -14.46 0.68
CA HIS A 215 -3.98 -15.86 0.71
C HIS A 215 -4.60 -16.21 2.07
N VAL A 216 -5.92 -16.38 2.06
CA VAL A 216 -6.73 -16.77 3.23
C VAL A 216 -7.43 -18.11 3.01
N GLY A 217 -6.94 -18.91 2.05
CA GLY A 217 -7.58 -20.13 1.58
C GLY A 217 -8.86 -19.84 0.80
N GLN A 218 -9.94 -20.56 1.10
CA GLN A 218 -11.26 -20.25 0.53
C GLN A 218 -11.89 -19.06 1.26
N GLY A 219 -12.02 -17.95 0.54
CA GLY A 219 -12.49 -16.66 1.01
C GLY A 219 -11.70 -15.52 0.35
N ASP A 220 -12.04 -14.29 0.70
CA ASP A 220 -11.36 -13.09 0.22
C ASP A 220 -10.79 -12.27 1.38
N SER A 221 -9.60 -11.70 1.16
CA SER A 221 -9.10 -10.58 1.94
C SER A 221 -8.15 -9.76 1.09
N THR A 222 -8.49 -8.49 0.90
CA THR A 222 -7.70 -7.54 0.09
C THR A 222 -7.38 -6.32 0.92
N LEU A 223 -6.09 -6.01 1.07
CA LEU A 223 -5.61 -4.77 1.65
C LEU A 223 -5.22 -3.82 0.53
N MET A 224 -5.76 -2.61 0.53
CA MET A 224 -5.27 -1.51 -0.31
C MET A 224 -4.57 -0.44 0.51
N ILE A 225 -3.43 0.04 0.02
CA ILE A 225 -2.69 1.15 0.61
C ILE A 225 -2.66 2.29 -0.41
N THR A 226 -3.33 3.37 -0.07
CA THR A 226 -3.51 4.53 -0.95
C THR A 226 -2.23 5.37 -1.08
N PRO A 227 -2.14 6.27 -2.08
CA PRO A 227 -1.02 7.20 -2.23
C PRO A 227 -0.78 8.12 -1.03
N LYS A 228 -1.81 8.35 -0.21
CA LYS A 228 -1.73 9.07 1.06
C LYS A 228 -1.76 8.15 2.30
N GLY A 229 -1.45 6.87 2.11
CA GLY A 229 -1.20 5.88 3.16
C GLY A 229 -2.42 5.51 3.98
N LYS A 230 -3.60 5.89 3.52
CA LYS A 230 -4.86 5.35 4.01
C LYS A 230 -4.94 3.88 3.68
N THR A 231 -5.50 3.11 4.61
CA THR A 231 -5.65 1.67 4.50
C THR A 231 -7.11 1.31 4.28
N ILE A 232 -7.35 0.47 3.29
CA ILE A 232 -8.67 -0.12 3.01
C ILE A 232 -8.52 -1.62 3.17
N LEU A 233 -9.24 -2.23 4.10
CA LEU A 233 -9.31 -3.69 4.22
C LEU A 233 -10.68 -4.18 3.74
N ILE A 234 -10.69 -5.02 2.71
CA ILE A 234 -11.88 -5.53 2.05
C ILE A 234 -11.93 -7.03 2.31
N ASP A 235 -12.90 -7.44 3.12
CA ASP A 235 -13.03 -8.79 3.66
C ASP A 235 -11.80 -9.29 4.45
N GLY A 236 -11.98 -10.38 5.19
CA GLY A 236 -11.00 -10.94 6.12
C GLY A 236 -10.89 -12.45 6.08
N GLY A 237 -11.51 -13.12 5.10
CA GLY A 237 -11.57 -14.57 5.07
C GLY A 237 -12.44 -15.16 6.18
N LYS A 238 -12.28 -16.46 6.42
CA LYS A 238 -12.90 -17.20 7.54
C LYS A 238 -12.35 -16.77 8.89
N SER A 239 -13.08 -17.06 9.96
CA SER A 239 -12.60 -16.79 11.33
C SER A 239 -11.28 -17.50 11.67
N SER A 240 -11.03 -18.68 11.11
CA SER A 240 -9.79 -19.45 11.33
C SER A 240 -8.54 -18.81 10.72
N VAL A 241 -8.68 -17.85 9.81
CA VAL A 241 -7.58 -17.19 9.10
C VAL A 241 -7.43 -15.71 9.48
N GLY A 242 -8.19 -15.23 10.49
CA GLY A 242 -8.03 -13.86 11.00
C GLY A 242 -6.62 -13.55 11.49
N ASP A 243 -5.90 -14.54 12.04
CA ASP A 243 -4.48 -14.40 12.43
C ASP A 243 -3.55 -14.18 11.23
N VAL A 244 -3.86 -14.76 10.08
CA VAL A 244 -3.08 -14.56 8.85
C VAL A 244 -3.19 -13.11 8.40
N VAL A 245 -4.42 -12.58 8.38
CA VAL A 245 -4.69 -11.18 8.03
C VAL A 245 -4.00 -10.24 9.02
N LEU A 246 -4.13 -10.49 10.33
CA LEU A 246 -3.47 -9.68 11.36
C LEU A 246 -1.95 -9.69 11.25
N SER A 247 -1.36 -10.88 11.10
CA SER A 247 0.10 -11.04 10.95
C SER A 247 0.61 -10.29 9.71
N TYR A 248 -0.15 -10.33 8.62
CA TYR A 248 0.20 -9.56 7.42
C TYR A 248 0.13 -8.05 7.66
N LEU A 249 -0.95 -7.56 8.27
CA LEU A 249 -1.07 -6.14 8.65
C LEU A 249 0.06 -5.69 9.59
N ASP A 250 0.44 -6.52 10.57
CA ASP A 250 1.55 -6.27 11.49
C ASP A 250 2.91 -6.23 10.79
N SER A 251 3.14 -7.12 9.83
CA SER A 251 4.37 -7.12 9.04
C SER A 251 4.59 -5.82 8.26
N LEU A 252 3.50 -5.14 7.91
CA LEU A 252 3.50 -3.83 7.25
C LEU A 252 3.44 -2.65 8.25
N GLY A 253 3.41 -2.93 9.55
CA GLY A 253 3.31 -1.92 10.60
C GLY A 253 1.94 -1.23 10.68
N ILE A 254 0.90 -1.83 10.09
CA ILE A 254 -0.44 -1.24 10.03
C ILE A 254 -1.14 -1.43 11.37
N GLN A 255 -1.41 -0.31 12.05
CA GLN A 255 -2.14 -0.28 13.33
C GLN A 255 -3.60 0.17 13.18
N THR A 256 -3.89 0.87 12.08
CA THR A 256 -5.18 1.51 11.84
C THR A 256 -5.69 1.15 10.46
N ILE A 257 -6.97 0.81 10.37
CA ILE A 257 -7.74 0.62 9.15
C ILE A 257 -8.63 1.84 8.95
N ASP A 258 -8.34 2.68 7.96
CA ASP A 258 -9.15 3.88 7.71
C ASP A 258 -10.54 3.53 7.14
N LEU A 259 -10.63 2.47 6.33
CA LEU A 259 -11.89 1.93 5.80
C LEU A 259 -11.88 0.40 5.82
N MET A 260 -12.77 -0.21 6.59
CA MET A 260 -13.06 -1.64 6.52
C MET A 260 -14.30 -1.86 5.67
N VAL A 261 -14.24 -2.77 4.71
CA VAL A 261 -15.35 -3.11 3.81
C VAL A 261 -15.73 -4.57 4.02
N ALA A 262 -17.00 -4.82 4.35
CA ALA A 262 -17.59 -6.15 4.33
C ALA A 262 -18.44 -6.28 3.08
N THR A 263 -17.98 -7.11 2.12
CA THR A 263 -18.66 -7.21 0.82
C THR A 263 -20.04 -7.82 0.97
N HIS A 264 -20.19 -8.89 1.74
CA HIS A 264 -21.46 -9.54 2.05
C HIS A 264 -21.33 -10.35 3.36
N PRO A 265 -22.43 -10.84 3.97
CA PRO A 265 -22.39 -11.28 5.37
C PRO A 265 -21.92 -12.73 5.59
N ASP A 266 -21.38 -13.40 4.56
CA ASP A 266 -20.97 -14.80 4.66
C ASP A 266 -19.65 -14.94 5.43
N ALA A 267 -19.53 -16.07 6.14
CA ALA A 267 -18.53 -16.24 7.19
C ALA A 267 -17.09 -16.35 6.65
N ASP A 268 -16.91 -16.71 5.39
CA ASP A 268 -15.63 -16.72 4.67
C ASP A 268 -15.22 -15.36 4.10
N HIS A 269 -16.01 -14.32 4.36
CA HIS A 269 -15.67 -12.93 4.06
C HIS A 269 -15.53 -12.10 5.34
N ILE A 270 -16.53 -12.12 6.21
CA ILE A 270 -16.51 -11.30 7.44
C ILE A 270 -15.85 -11.99 8.64
N GLY A 271 -15.53 -13.29 8.53
CA GLY A 271 -15.08 -14.10 9.66
C GLY A 271 -13.79 -13.58 10.29
N GLY A 272 -12.76 -13.34 9.49
CA GLY A 272 -11.50 -12.78 9.98
C GLY A 272 -11.58 -11.30 10.36
N LEU A 273 -12.56 -10.56 9.83
CA LEU A 273 -12.77 -9.15 10.20
C LEU A 273 -13.12 -8.98 11.68
N VAL A 274 -13.79 -9.96 12.30
CA VAL A 274 -14.06 -9.98 13.75
C VAL A 274 -12.75 -9.83 14.54
N LYS A 275 -11.73 -10.62 14.18
CA LYS A 275 -10.42 -10.57 14.84
C LYS A 275 -9.67 -9.27 14.56
N VAL A 276 -9.78 -8.75 13.34
CA VAL A 276 -9.21 -7.43 13.00
C VAL A 276 -9.88 -6.31 13.82
N LEU A 277 -11.20 -6.35 13.98
CA LEU A 277 -11.94 -5.40 14.81
C LEU A 277 -11.53 -5.47 16.28
N GLU A 278 -11.16 -6.65 16.79
CA GLU A 278 -10.68 -6.82 18.17
C GLU A 278 -9.33 -6.12 18.39
N GLU A 279 -8.37 -6.33 17.47
CA GLU A 279 -6.96 -5.96 17.66
C GLU A 279 -6.52 -4.64 17.00
N LYS A 280 -7.21 -4.19 15.95
CA LYS A 280 -6.85 -2.97 15.20
C LYS A 280 -7.83 -1.83 15.45
N GLU A 281 -7.33 -0.60 15.31
CA GLU A 281 -8.21 0.58 15.25
C GLU A 281 -8.87 0.63 13.88
N VAL A 282 -10.21 0.64 13.82
CA VAL A 282 -10.97 0.77 12.57
C VAL A 282 -11.76 2.08 12.62
N LYS A 283 -11.51 2.97 11.67
CA LYS A 283 -12.13 4.32 11.68
C LYS A 283 -13.51 4.36 11.07
N LYS A 284 -13.80 3.47 10.12
CA LYS A 284 -15.08 3.41 9.43
C LYS A 284 -15.30 2.02 8.86
N VAL A 285 -16.54 1.55 8.96
CA VAL A 285 -17.01 0.33 8.31
C VAL A 285 -17.99 0.70 7.19
N LEU A 286 -17.77 0.11 6.03
CA LEU A 286 -18.70 0.08 4.91
C LEU A 286 -19.23 -1.36 4.75
N ASP A 287 -20.53 -1.53 4.82
CA ASP A 287 -21.19 -2.83 4.78
C ASP A 287 -22.25 -2.88 3.68
N SER A 288 -22.50 -4.06 3.12
CA SER A 288 -23.56 -4.27 2.11
C SER A 288 -24.96 -3.83 2.55
N GLY A 289 -25.23 -3.82 3.87
CA GLY A 289 -26.56 -3.68 4.46
C GLY A 289 -27.38 -4.97 4.45
N LYS A 290 -26.81 -6.08 3.95
CA LYS A 290 -27.47 -7.37 3.86
C LYS A 290 -27.43 -8.07 5.22
N SER A 291 -28.60 -8.21 5.84
CA SER A 291 -28.70 -8.90 7.12
C SER A 291 -28.47 -10.41 6.99
N HIS A 292 -27.81 -10.99 7.98
CA HIS A 292 -27.70 -12.44 8.15
C HIS A 292 -27.93 -12.85 9.62
N THR A 293 -28.20 -14.13 9.87
CA THR A 293 -28.50 -14.63 11.24
C THR A 293 -27.41 -15.51 11.83
N SER A 294 -26.26 -15.63 11.16
CA SER A 294 -25.10 -16.35 11.69
C SER A 294 -24.53 -15.68 12.93
N GLN A 295 -23.91 -16.47 13.81
CA GLN A 295 -23.16 -15.95 14.95
C GLN A 295 -22.05 -14.98 14.52
N THR A 296 -21.32 -15.29 13.44
CA THR A 296 -20.25 -14.44 12.91
C THR A 296 -20.74 -13.02 12.59
N TYR A 297 -21.85 -12.90 11.86
CA TYR A 297 -22.45 -11.59 11.56
C TYR A 297 -22.93 -10.85 12.82
N PHE A 298 -23.46 -11.58 13.82
CA PHE A 298 -23.83 -10.99 15.10
C PHE A 298 -22.61 -10.45 15.87
N ASP A 299 -21.53 -11.22 15.94
CA ASP A 299 -20.29 -10.83 16.63
C ASP A 299 -19.65 -9.62 15.95
N TYR A 300 -19.61 -9.62 14.62
CA TYR A 300 -19.15 -8.51 13.79
C TYR A 300 -19.90 -7.19 14.10
N LEU A 301 -21.24 -7.19 14.03
CA LEU A 301 -22.04 -6.01 14.34
C LEU A 301 -21.91 -5.59 15.82
N THR A 302 -21.79 -6.56 16.72
CA THR A 302 -21.64 -6.31 18.15
C THR A 302 -20.34 -5.57 18.45
N LEU A 303 -19.22 -5.97 17.83
CA LEU A 303 -17.94 -5.30 18.01
C LEU A 303 -17.95 -3.88 17.45
N ILE A 304 -18.58 -3.67 16.29
CA ILE A 304 -18.74 -2.34 15.69
C ILE A 304 -19.50 -1.40 16.63
N ASP A 305 -20.63 -1.86 17.19
CA ASP A 305 -21.43 -1.10 18.14
C ASP A 305 -20.66 -0.84 19.46
N GLN A 306 -20.02 -1.87 20.02
CA GLN A 306 -19.25 -1.75 21.26
C GLN A 306 -18.07 -0.78 21.16
N LYS A 307 -17.44 -0.70 19.98
CA LYS A 307 -16.31 0.20 19.71
C LYS A 307 -16.74 1.57 19.15
N ASP A 308 -18.04 1.82 19.02
CA ASP A 308 -18.61 3.05 18.45
C ASP A 308 -17.99 3.41 17.08
N ILE A 309 -17.78 2.39 16.25
CA ILE A 309 -17.17 2.56 14.94
C ILE A 309 -18.23 3.09 13.97
N PRO A 310 -17.96 4.20 13.25
CA PRO A 310 -18.85 4.70 12.21
C PRO A 310 -19.21 3.62 11.19
N PHE A 311 -20.49 3.25 11.15
CA PHE A 311 -21.03 2.22 10.25
C PHE A 311 -21.85 2.86 9.12
N GLN A 312 -21.55 2.49 7.89
CA GLN A 312 -22.24 2.96 6.70
C GLN A 312 -22.69 1.78 5.83
N VAL A 313 -23.95 1.81 5.42
CA VAL A 313 -24.46 0.90 4.37
C VAL A 313 -24.09 1.46 2.99
N ALA A 314 -23.43 0.64 2.19
CA ALA A 314 -23.00 0.97 0.83
C ALA A 314 -24.20 1.19 -0.10
N LYS A 315 -24.07 2.16 -1.01
CA LYS A 315 -25.09 2.45 -2.04
C LYS A 315 -24.45 2.47 -3.41
N ALA A 316 -25.02 1.72 -4.34
CA ALA A 316 -24.57 1.74 -5.74
C ALA A 316 -24.59 3.18 -6.30
N GLY A 317 -23.49 3.56 -6.95
CA GLY A 317 -23.24 4.89 -7.50
C GLY A 317 -22.60 5.89 -6.51
N GLU A 318 -22.45 5.54 -5.24
CA GLU A 318 -21.79 6.39 -4.24
C GLU A 318 -20.27 6.48 -4.48
N MET A 319 -19.72 7.68 -4.28
CA MET A 319 -18.28 7.92 -4.20
C MET A 319 -17.85 7.97 -2.73
N ILE A 320 -16.73 7.31 -2.40
CA ILE A 320 -16.16 7.31 -1.06
C ILE A 320 -14.95 8.25 -1.03
N ASP A 321 -15.05 9.32 -0.25
CA ASP A 321 -13.94 10.25 0.00
C ASP A 321 -13.04 9.69 1.10
N LEU A 322 -11.81 9.31 0.73
CA LEU A 322 -10.81 8.73 1.64
C LEU A 322 -9.42 9.33 1.39
N ASP A 323 -9.03 9.39 0.12
CA ASP A 323 -7.77 9.98 -0.33
C ASP A 323 -8.03 10.71 -1.65
N PRO A 324 -7.71 12.01 -1.76
CA PRO A 324 -7.97 12.82 -2.96
C PRO A 324 -7.17 12.39 -4.20
N SER A 325 -6.24 11.45 -4.06
CA SER A 325 -5.37 10.95 -5.13
C SER A 325 -5.93 9.70 -5.81
N ILE A 326 -7.08 9.18 -5.34
CA ILE A 326 -7.78 8.04 -5.92
C ILE A 326 -9.28 8.32 -5.95
N ASP A 327 -9.98 7.63 -6.84
CA ASP A 327 -11.43 7.57 -6.86
C ASP A 327 -11.89 6.20 -6.37
N ILE A 328 -12.83 6.16 -5.41
CA ILE A 328 -13.45 4.92 -4.93
C ILE A 328 -14.94 5.01 -5.20
N LYS A 329 -15.48 4.12 -6.05
CA LYS A 329 -16.89 4.08 -6.41
C LYS A 329 -17.52 2.74 -6.06
N VAL A 330 -18.67 2.79 -5.42
CA VAL A 330 -19.51 1.61 -5.18
C VAL A 330 -20.32 1.31 -6.44
N LEU A 331 -20.14 0.15 -7.06
CA LEU A 331 -20.89 -0.27 -8.25
C LEU A 331 -22.07 -1.18 -7.91
N ASN A 332 -21.99 -1.94 -6.82
CA ASN A 332 -23.07 -2.80 -6.33
C ASN A 332 -23.07 -2.81 -4.79
N SER A 333 -24.22 -3.12 -4.20
CA SER A 333 -24.39 -3.30 -2.76
C SER A 333 -25.63 -4.16 -2.46
N GLY A 334 -26.01 -4.32 -1.20
CA GLY A 334 -27.07 -5.27 -0.81
C GLY A 334 -28.51 -4.84 -1.09
N GLU A 335 -28.75 -3.63 -1.60
CA GLU A 335 -30.12 -3.16 -1.89
C GLU A 335 -30.73 -3.90 -3.09
N GLY A 336 -31.83 -4.63 -2.85
CA GLY A 336 -32.63 -5.28 -3.91
C GLY A 336 -32.33 -6.75 -4.15
N TYR A 337 -31.29 -7.32 -3.54
CA TYR A 337 -30.92 -8.73 -3.72
C TYR A 337 -31.40 -9.63 -2.59
N THR A 338 -31.93 -10.81 -2.94
CA THR A 338 -32.29 -11.86 -1.98
C THR A 338 -31.12 -12.75 -1.61
N ASP A 339 -30.23 -13.00 -2.57
CA ASP A 339 -29.01 -13.75 -2.38
C ASP A 339 -27.94 -12.91 -1.65
N ASN A 340 -27.05 -13.55 -0.89
CA ASN A 340 -25.98 -12.84 -0.17
C ASN A 340 -24.83 -12.47 -1.11
N ASN A 341 -24.51 -13.32 -2.07
CA ASN A 341 -23.38 -13.12 -2.97
C ASN A 341 -23.69 -11.99 -3.95
N ASP A 342 -24.89 -11.96 -4.53
CA ASP A 342 -25.34 -10.84 -5.37
C ASP A 342 -25.48 -9.52 -4.59
N ALA A 343 -25.58 -9.58 -3.26
CA ALA A 343 -25.56 -8.40 -2.39
C ALA A 343 -24.14 -7.85 -2.13
N SER A 344 -23.10 -8.45 -2.73
CA SER A 344 -21.71 -8.02 -2.57
C SER A 344 -21.52 -6.54 -2.86
N VAL A 345 -20.84 -5.83 -1.96
CA VAL A 345 -20.27 -4.51 -2.23
C VAL A 345 -19.20 -4.68 -3.29
N VAL A 346 -19.44 -4.13 -4.48
CA VAL A 346 -18.45 -4.10 -5.56
C VAL A 346 -17.83 -2.71 -5.61
N LEU A 347 -16.50 -2.64 -5.57
CA LEU A 347 -15.75 -1.39 -5.63
C LEU A 347 -14.97 -1.29 -6.93
N LYS A 348 -15.10 -0.16 -7.62
CA LYS A 348 -14.12 0.30 -8.61
C LYS A 348 -13.21 1.33 -7.94
N VAL A 349 -11.92 1.05 -7.88
CA VAL A 349 -10.90 1.93 -7.29
C VAL A 349 -9.92 2.34 -8.37
N SER A 350 -9.74 3.63 -8.56
CA SER A 350 -8.98 4.21 -9.68
C SER A 350 -7.85 5.09 -9.16
N GLN A 351 -6.64 4.87 -9.66
CA GLN A 351 -5.55 5.84 -9.59
C GLN A 351 -5.16 6.23 -11.02
N ASP A 352 -5.43 7.48 -11.38
CA ASP A 352 -5.26 7.98 -12.75
C ASP A 352 -6.01 7.12 -13.79
N ASP A 353 -5.29 6.42 -14.66
CA ASP A 353 -5.80 5.53 -15.72
C ASP A 353 -5.60 4.03 -15.37
N PHE A 354 -5.47 3.70 -14.08
CA PHE A 354 -5.32 2.31 -13.62
C PHE A 354 -6.39 1.95 -12.61
N ASP A 355 -7.25 1.01 -13.01
CA ASP A 355 -8.50 0.68 -12.36
C ASP A 355 -8.48 -0.75 -11.80
N TYR A 356 -8.94 -0.87 -10.55
CA TYR A 356 -9.19 -2.13 -9.87
C TYR A 356 -10.69 -2.34 -9.72
N LEU A 357 -11.18 -3.51 -10.12
CA LEU A 357 -12.55 -3.94 -9.88
C LEU A 357 -12.59 -5.11 -8.90
N LEU A 358 -13.10 -4.84 -7.70
CA LEU A 358 -13.13 -5.77 -6.57
C LEU A 358 -14.57 -6.26 -6.38
N THR A 359 -14.87 -7.46 -6.88
CA THR A 359 -16.26 -7.90 -7.06
C THR A 359 -16.84 -8.66 -5.86
N GLY A 360 -16.02 -9.05 -4.89
CA GLY A 360 -16.39 -10.07 -3.91
C GLY A 360 -16.99 -11.28 -4.61
N ASP A 361 -18.20 -11.65 -4.21
CA ASP A 361 -18.90 -12.83 -4.71
C ASP A 361 -20.08 -12.52 -5.65
N ALA A 362 -20.17 -11.28 -6.14
CA ALA A 362 -21.21 -10.85 -7.07
C ALA A 362 -21.39 -11.86 -8.23
N GLY A 363 -22.62 -12.33 -8.41
CA GLY A 363 -22.97 -13.28 -9.45
C GLY A 363 -23.43 -12.63 -10.75
N ILE A 364 -23.79 -13.46 -11.72
CA ILE A 364 -24.19 -13.05 -13.08
C ILE A 364 -25.33 -12.01 -13.09
N GLU A 365 -26.25 -12.03 -12.11
CA GLU A 365 -27.33 -11.03 -12.03
C GLU A 365 -26.76 -9.65 -11.64
N ALA A 366 -25.95 -9.59 -10.59
CA ALA A 366 -25.30 -8.36 -10.16
C ALA A 366 -24.35 -7.81 -11.22
N GLU A 367 -23.58 -8.68 -11.88
CA GLU A 367 -22.71 -8.32 -13.02
C GLU A 367 -23.46 -7.61 -14.14
N ARG A 368 -24.58 -8.18 -14.59
CA ARG A 368 -25.41 -7.57 -15.63
C ARG A 368 -25.93 -6.20 -15.19
N ASN A 369 -26.41 -6.11 -13.95
CA ASN A 369 -26.92 -4.85 -13.40
C ASN A 369 -25.83 -3.77 -13.33
N MET A 370 -24.58 -4.14 -13.05
CA MET A 370 -23.45 -3.21 -13.04
C MET A 370 -23.11 -2.73 -14.45
N VAL A 371 -22.96 -3.65 -15.40
CA VAL A 371 -22.67 -3.32 -16.82
C VAL A 371 -23.73 -2.39 -17.42
N GLU A 372 -25.01 -2.58 -17.08
CA GLU A 372 -26.09 -1.73 -17.59
C GLU A 372 -26.07 -0.29 -17.02
N LYS A 373 -25.45 -0.07 -15.85
CA LYS A 373 -25.57 1.18 -15.09
C LYS A 373 -24.28 1.97 -14.99
N PHE A 374 -23.14 1.28 -15.02
CA PHE A 374 -21.84 1.84 -14.70
C PHE A 374 -20.80 1.42 -15.73
N ASP A 375 -19.76 2.22 -15.79
CA ASP A 375 -18.50 1.80 -16.40
C ASP A 375 -17.82 0.79 -15.48
N VAL A 376 -17.56 -0.41 -16.01
CA VAL A 376 -16.93 -1.53 -15.31
C VAL A 376 -15.54 -1.85 -15.86
N GLU A 377 -15.04 -1.08 -16.84
CA GLU A 377 -13.69 -1.28 -17.40
C GLU A 377 -12.65 -1.23 -16.28
N ALA A 378 -11.72 -2.18 -16.23
CA ALA A 378 -10.66 -2.19 -15.23
C ALA A 378 -9.46 -3.05 -15.66
N GLU A 379 -8.23 -2.58 -15.42
CA GLU A 379 -7.02 -3.36 -15.69
C GLU A 379 -6.88 -4.58 -14.78
N VAL A 380 -7.32 -4.46 -13.52
CA VAL A 380 -7.23 -5.53 -12.52
C VAL A 380 -8.63 -5.95 -12.08
N LEU A 381 -9.00 -7.19 -12.39
CA LEU A 381 -10.23 -7.81 -11.93
C LEU A 381 -9.92 -8.80 -10.81
N LYS A 382 -10.47 -8.57 -9.61
CA LYS A 382 -10.65 -9.67 -8.67
C LYS A 382 -11.76 -10.55 -9.24
N VAL A 383 -11.42 -11.76 -9.69
CA VAL A 383 -12.37 -12.71 -10.25
C VAL A 383 -13.45 -13.07 -9.21
N GLY A 384 -14.71 -12.90 -9.61
CA GLY A 384 -15.84 -13.01 -8.70
C GLY A 384 -16.02 -14.41 -8.13
N HIS A 385 -16.42 -14.49 -6.86
CA HIS A 385 -16.81 -15.74 -6.19
C HIS A 385 -15.77 -16.86 -6.33
N HIS A 386 -14.50 -16.48 -6.16
CA HIS A 386 -13.33 -17.37 -6.22
C HIS A 386 -13.19 -18.15 -7.55
N GLY A 387 -13.85 -17.69 -8.63
CA GLY A 387 -13.92 -18.44 -9.89
C GLY A 387 -15.04 -19.49 -9.95
N SER A 388 -16.16 -19.26 -9.25
CA SER A 388 -17.40 -20.01 -9.45
C SER A 388 -17.95 -19.84 -10.87
N ASN A 389 -18.59 -20.87 -11.43
CA ASN A 389 -19.30 -20.73 -12.71
C ASN A 389 -20.62 -19.93 -12.60
N THR A 390 -21.00 -19.49 -11.39
CA THR A 390 -22.10 -18.57 -11.14
C THR A 390 -21.71 -17.09 -11.24
N SER A 391 -20.45 -16.79 -11.57
CA SER A 391 -19.88 -15.46 -11.71
C SER A 391 -18.94 -15.39 -12.93
N THR A 392 -18.35 -14.21 -13.11
CA THR A 392 -17.47 -13.80 -14.19
C THR A 392 -18.07 -14.18 -15.54
N SER A 393 -19.31 -13.75 -15.83
CA SER A 393 -19.99 -14.01 -17.11
C SER A 393 -19.16 -13.50 -18.30
N GLN A 394 -19.37 -14.08 -19.49
CA GLN A 394 -18.67 -13.61 -20.69
C GLN A 394 -18.99 -12.14 -20.99
N LEU A 395 -20.27 -11.76 -20.88
CA LEU A 395 -20.70 -10.37 -21.05
C LEU A 395 -20.00 -9.43 -20.07
N PHE A 396 -19.88 -9.82 -18.81
CA PHE A 396 -19.18 -9.02 -17.83
C PHE A 396 -17.69 -8.92 -18.14
N LEU A 397 -17.04 -10.04 -18.46
CA LEU A 397 -15.62 -10.08 -18.76
C LEU A 397 -15.26 -9.25 -20.02
N ASP A 398 -16.12 -9.27 -21.05
CA ASP A 398 -15.97 -8.46 -22.26
C ASP A 398 -16.00 -6.94 -21.97
N GLU A 399 -16.86 -6.51 -21.04
CA GLU A 399 -17.04 -5.09 -20.69
C GLU A 399 -16.01 -4.63 -19.65
N VAL A 400 -15.56 -5.51 -18.74
CA VAL A 400 -14.45 -5.21 -17.83
C VAL A 400 -13.12 -5.13 -18.58
N ASN A 401 -12.93 -6.00 -19.58
CA ASN A 401 -11.73 -6.08 -20.41
C ASN A 401 -10.40 -6.06 -19.61
N PRO A 402 -10.21 -6.96 -18.62
CA PRO A 402 -9.07 -6.87 -17.73
C PRO A 402 -7.78 -7.38 -18.36
N THR A 403 -6.65 -6.80 -17.93
CA THR A 403 -5.32 -7.35 -18.22
C THR A 403 -4.96 -8.44 -17.21
N TYR A 404 -5.31 -8.24 -15.93
CA TYR A 404 -4.98 -9.15 -14.83
C TYR A 404 -6.25 -9.67 -14.15
N GLY A 405 -6.32 -10.98 -13.95
CA GLY A 405 -7.40 -11.65 -13.23
C GLY A 405 -6.86 -12.30 -11.96
N ILE A 406 -7.26 -11.80 -10.79
CA ILE A 406 -6.82 -12.32 -9.50
C ILE A 406 -7.82 -13.36 -8.98
N LEU A 407 -7.36 -14.59 -8.80
CA LEU A 407 -8.11 -15.70 -8.22
C LEU A 407 -7.67 -15.94 -6.77
N SER A 408 -8.59 -15.70 -5.83
CA SER A 408 -8.38 -16.03 -4.41
C SER A 408 -9.12 -17.32 -4.07
N TYR A 409 -8.38 -18.39 -3.79
CA TYR A 409 -8.90 -19.70 -3.35
C TYR A 409 -7.79 -20.51 -2.65
N GLY A 410 -8.18 -21.60 -1.98
CA GLY A 410 -7.25 -22.55 -1.35
C GLY A 410 -7.28 -23.94 -1.96
N GLU A 411 -6.19 -24.70 -1.80
CA GLU A 411 -6.06 -26.10 -2.28
C GLU A 411 -7.18 -27.01 -1.80
N ASP A 412 -7.55 -26.90 -0.51
CA ASP A 412 -8.56 -27.74 0.13
C ASP A 412 -10.00 -27.21 0.03
N ASN A 413 -10.34 -26.45 -1.02
CA ASN A 413 -11.70 -25.93 -1.14
C ASN A 413 -12.69 -27.02 -1.61
N SER A 414 -13.75 -27.23 -0.84
CA SER A 414 -14.77 -28.27 -1.10
C SER A 414 -15.74 -27.91 -2.24
N TYR A 415 -15.66 -26.69 -2.77
CA TYR A 415 -16.54 -26.19 -3.83
C TYR A 415 -16.02 -26.50 -5.24
N GLY A 416 -14.76 -26.94 -5.37
CA GLY A 416 -14.13 -27.19 -6.67
C GLY A 416 -13.79 -25.90 -7.43
N HIS A 417 -13.61 -24.80 -6.71
CA HIS A 417 -13.16 -23.52 -7.26
C HIS A 417 -11.64 -23.55 -7.50
N PRO A 418 -11.14 -22.86 -8.54
CA PRO A 418 -11.92 -22.24 -9.61
C PRO A 418 -12.48 -23.29 -10.58
N HIS A 419 -13.66 -23.03 -11.13
CA HIS A 419 -14.23 -23.87 -12.19
C HIS A 419 -13.45 -23.67 -13.49
N SER A 420 -13.07 -24.76 -14.15
CA SER A 420 -12.30 -24.73 -15.42
C SER A 420 -12.96 -23.88 -16.51
N GLU A 421 -14.29 -23.77 -16.54
CA GLU A 421 -15.05 -22.92 -17.46
C GLU A 421 -14.75 -21.43 -17.27
N VAL A 422 -14.56 -20.99 -16.03
CA VAL A 422 -14.22 -19.60 -15.70
C VAL A 422 -12.78 -19.33 -16.08
N VAL A 423 -11.86 -20.23 -15.71
CA VAL A 423 -10.44 -20.13 -16.05
C VAL A 423 -10.23 -20.08 -17.56
N ASN A 424 -10.91 -20.95 -18.32
CA ASN A 424 -10.85 -20.94 -19.78
C ASN A 424 -11.39 -19.63 -20.36
N ARG A 425 -12.49 -19.08 -19.82
CA ARG A 425 -13.00 -17.76 -20.25
C ARG A 425 -11.98 -16.65 -20.03
N LEU A 426 -11.28 -16.64 -18.91
CA LEU A 426 -10.19 -15.68 -18.64
C LEU A 426 -9.08 -15.80 -19.69
N TYR A 427 -8.60 -17.02 -19.96
CA TYR A 427 -7.56 -17.25 -20.98
C TYR A 427 -8.01 -16.90 -22.41
N ASP A 428 -9.25 -17.23 -22.78
CA ASP A 428 -9.82 -16.91 -24.09
C ASP A 428 -9.94 -15.38 -24.30
N ASN A 429 -9.99 -14.61 -23.22
CA ASN A 429 -9.97 -13.14 -23.22
C ASN A 429 -8.57 -12.54 -23.02
N ASN A 430 -7.51 -13.35 -23.10
CA ASN A 430 -6.11 -12.95 -22.92
C ASN A 430 -5.81 -12.33 -21.54
N VAL A 431 -6.58 -12.72 -20.52
CA VAL A 431 -6.35 -12.26 -19.14
C VAL A 431 -5.19 -13.04 -18.53
N GLU A 432 -4.24 -12.32 -17.93
CA GLU A 432 -3.18 -12.91 -17.12
C GLU A 432 -3.75 -13.34 -15.76
N VAL A 433 -3.92 -14.65 -15.58
CA VAL A 433 -4.50 -15.23 -14.37
C VAL A 433 -3.42 -15.43 -13.31
N ILE A 434 -3.62 -14.82 -12.15
CA ILE A 434 -2.70 -14.89 -11.00
C ILE A 434 -3.49 -15.40 -9.79
N THR A 435 -2.94 -16.37 -9.07
CA THR A 435 -3.64 -17.01 -7.95
C THR A 435 -2.97 -16.65 -6.62
N THR A 436 -3.76 -16.49 -5.56
CA THR A 436 -3.20 -16.36 -4.20
C THR A 436 -2.63 -17.70 -3.70
N LEU A 437 -3.11 -18.82 -4.22
CA LEU A 437 -2.60 -20.15 -3.89
C LEU A 437 -1.11 -20.29 -4.24
N ASP A 438 -0.71 -19.91 -5.45
CA ASP A 438 0.66 -20.09 -5.91
C ASP A 438 1.63 -19.03 -5.39
N ASN A 439 1.11 -17.90 -4.88
CA ASN A 439 1.88 -16.69 -4.61
C ASN A 439 1.81 -16.21 -3.14
N GLY A 440 0.96 -16.83 -2.31
CA GLY A 440 0.61 -16.30 -0.99
C GLY A 440 -0.07 -14.93 -1.12
N VAL A 441 0.69 -13.85 -0.95
CA VAL A 441 0.13 -12.50 -1.13
C VAL A 441 0.49 -11.95 -2.50
N VAL A 442 -0.52 -11.73 -3.34
CA VAL A 442 -0.35 -11.06 -4.63
C VAL A 442 -0.44 -9.56 -4.42
N THR A 443 0.63 -8.84 -4.73
CA THR A 443 0.68 -7.38 -4.72
C THR A 443 0.74 -6.86 -6.14
N ILE A 444 -0.19 -5.97 -6.49
CA ILE A 444 -0.21 -5.29 -7.79
C ILE A 444 -0.37 -3.78 -7.61
N TYR A 445 0.41 -3.02 -8.39
CA TYR A 445 0.39 -1.56 -8.41
C TYR A 445 0.95 -1.02 -9.72
N ARG A 446 0.66 0.25 -10.02
CA ARG A 446 1.25 0.96 -11.17
C ARG A 446 2.12 2.11 -10.69
N GLU A 447 3.36 2.14 -11.16
CA GLU A 447 4.30 3.22 -10.88
C GLU A 447 4.93 3.71 -12.19
N ASN A 448 4.85 5.03 -12.44
CA ASN A 448 5.43 5.66 -13.64
C ASN A 448 5.02 4.98 -14.95
N GLY A 449 3.76 4.57 -15.06
CA GLY A 449 3.20 3.89 -16.23
C GLY A 449 3.55 2.40 -16.36
N THR A 450 4.38 1.86 -15.47
CA THR A 450 4.75 0.43 -15.42
C THR A 450 3.91 -0.27 -14.37
N THR A 451 3.28 -1.40 -14.74
CA THR A 451 2.57 -2.25 -13.78
C THR A 451 3.54 -3.24 -13.16
N PHE A 452 3.52 -3.30 -11.84
CA PHE A 452 4.29 -4.25 -11.05
C PHE A 452 3.31 -5.28 -10.48
N VAL A 453 3.64 -6.54 -10.69
CA VAL A 453 2.95 -7.68 -10.09
C VAL A 453 4.01 -8.48 -9.36
N GLY A 454 3.84 -8.64 -8.05
CA GLY A 454 4.73 -9.44 -7.23
C GLY A 454 3.93 -10.30 -6.28
N GLY A 455 4.21 -11.60 -6.24
CA GLY A 455 3.88 -12.46 -5.12
C GLY A 455 5.10 -12.55 -4.23
N GLU A 456 5.02 -12.03 -2.99
CA GLU A 456 5.83 -12.45 -1.83
C GLU A 456 5.77 -11.45 -0.66
N ILE A 457 5.41 -11.93 0.54
CA ILE A 457 6.37 -11.84 1.65
C ILE A 457 6.99 -13.23 1.74
N SER A 458 8.01 -13.50 0.92
CA SER A 458 9.16 -14.25 1.36
C SER A 458 10.05 -13.22 2.06
N GLN A 459 9.70 -12.91 3.30
CA GLN A 459 10.68 -13.34 4.27
C GLN A 459 10.52 -14.85 4.26
N ASP A 460 11.41 -15.54 3.54
CA ASP A 460 12.15 -16.61 4.20
C ASP A 460 12.34 -16.08 5.62
N PRO A 461 11.63 -16.59 6.65
CA PRO A 461 11.95 -16.18 7.98
C PRO A 461 13.43 -16.49 8.09
N ASP A 462 14.26 -15.45 8.17
CA ASP A 462 15.71 -15.51 8.35
C ASP A 462 16.03 -16.85 8.99
N PRO A 463 16.63 -17.81 8.24
CA PRO A 463 16.46 -19.26 8.42
C PRO A 463 16.13 -19.52 9.86
N GLN A 464 14.83 -19.70 10.16
CA GLN A 464 14.32 -19.75 11.54
C GLN A 464 15.39 -20.47 12.33
N PRO A 465 16.05 -19.83 13.34
CA PRO A 465 17.18 -20.45 14.00
C PRO A 465 16.70 -21.84 14.34
N THR A 466 17.31 -22.85 13.70
CA THR A 466 16.90 -24.25 13.81
C THR A 466 16.55 -24.44 15.28
N PRO A 467 15.31 -24.81 15.65
CA PRO A 467 14.94 -24.87 17.06
C PRO A 467 15.97 -25.74 17.74
N GLU A 468 16.95 -25.11 18.39
CA GLU A 468 18.01 -25.81 19.08
C GLU A 468 17.24 -26.52 20.19
N ASN A 469 17.08 -27.85 20.03
CA ASN A 469 16.37 -28.80 20.90
C ASN A 469 15.12 -29.50 20.32
N ILE A 470 15.11 -29.89 19.03
CA ILE A 470 14.32 -31.06 18.55
C ILE A 470 15.17 -32.32 18.71
N TYR A 471 14.64 -33.33 19.40
CA TYR A 471 15.38 -34.56 19.71
C TYR A 471 14.43 -35.74 19.90
N ILE A 472 14.97 -36.95 19.79
CA ILE A 472 14.24 -38.18 20.09
C ILE A 472 14.28 -38.36 21.61
N SER A 473 13.11 -38.28 22.25
CA SER A 473 13.02 -38.35 23.71
C SER A 473 12.80 -39.76 24.24
N GLU A 474 12.26 -40.66 23.41
CA GLU A 474 12.00 -42.06 23.79
C GLU A 474 11.97 -42.97 22.56
N VAL A 475 12.55 -44.16 22.70
CA VAL A 475 12.38 -45.31 21.79
C VAL A 475 11.91 -46.50 22.63
N ASP A 476 10.66 -46.92 22.46
CA ASP A 476 10.12 -48.13 23.09
C ASP A 476 10.03 -49.24 22.05
N LEU A 477 11.04 -50.11 22.04
CA LEU A 477 11.11 -51.26 21.14
C LEU A 477 9.97 -52.26 21.39
N SER A 478 9.45 -52.36 22.62
CA SER A 478 8.37 -53.28 22.94
C SER A 478 6.99 -52.73 22.56
N GLY A 479 6.83 -51.41 22.72
CA GLY A 479 5.64 -50.65 22.33
C GLY A 479 5.61 -50.25 20.85
N GLU A 480 6.71 -50.44 20.12
CA GLU A 480 6.88 -50.07 18.71
C GLU A 480 6.71 -48.57 18.44
N THR A 481 7.17 -47.74 19.37
CA THR A 481 7.00 -46.28 19.32
C THR A 481 8.33 -45.53 19.42
N VAL A 482 8.39 -44.40 18.72
CA VAL A 482 9.46 -43.39 18.85
C VAL A 482 8.82 -42.04 19.09
N THR A 483 9.25 -41.35 20.15
CA THR A 483 8.75 -40.02 20.51
C THR A 483 9.79 -38.96 20.19
N ILE A 484 9.38 -37.92 19.46
CA ILE A 484 10.17 -36.75 19.09
C ILE A 484 9.63 -35.57 19.88
N SER A 485 10.49 -34.90 20.63
CA SER A 485 10.12 -33.78 21.50
C SER A 485 10.71 -32.47 21.00
N ASN A 486 9.94 -31.39 21.18
CA ASN A 486 10.41 -30.03 21.01
C ASN A 486 10.67 -29.40 22.38
N GLY A 487 11.94 -29.39 22.79
CA GLY A 487 12.36 -28.78 24.04
C GLY A 487 12.71 -27.29 23.92
N SER A 488 12.40 -26.65 22.80
CA SER A 488 12.57 -25.21 22.61
C SER A 488 11.36 -24.42 23.13
N ASN A 489 11.44 -23.10 23.13
CA ASN A 489 10.36 -22.18 23.50
C ASN A 489 9.51 -21.72 22.30
N LEU A 490 9.74 -22.28 21.11
CA LEU A 490 9.01 -22.00 19.88
C LEU A 490 8.47 -23.30 19.30
N GLY A 491 7.35 -23.24 18.56
CA GLY A 491 6.87 -24.40 17.83
C GLY A 491 7.79 -24.73 16.64
N ALA A 492 7.82 -25.98 16.22
CA ALA A 492 8.71 -26.46 15.16
C ALA A 492 7.92 -27.17 14.07
N ASP A 493 8.03 -26.66 12.85
CA ASP A 493 7.56 -27.36 11.66
C ASP A 493 8.60 -28.40 11.26
N ILE A 494 8.16 -29.66 11.22
CA ILE A 494 8.97 -30.82 10.82
C ILE A 494 8.45 -31.44 9.52
N SER A 495 7.66 -30.69 8.74
CA SER A 495 7.22 -31.11 7.41
C SER A 495 8.42 -31.47 6.55
N GLY A 496 8.36 -32.65 5.91
CA GLY A 496 9.46 -33.16 5.07
C GLY A 496 10.67 -33.71 5.84
N TRP A 497 10.67 -33.68 7.18
CA TRP A 497 11.63 -34.44 7.98
C TRP A 497 11.36 -35.95 7.85
N TYR A 498 12.30 -36.78 8.26
CA TYR A 498 12.10 -38.22 8.25
C TYR A 498 12.83 -38.96 9.37
N LEU A 499 12.22 -40.07 9.79
CA LEU A 499 12.74 -40.99 10.80
C LEU A 499 13.21 -42.28 10.12
N ILE A 500 14.41 -42.75 10.47
CA ILE A 500 14.97 -44.00 9.97
C ILE A 500 15.15 -44.99 11.13
N SER A 501 14.71 -46.23 10.90
CA SER A 501 15.14 -47.40 11.66
C SER A 501 16.46 -47.88 11.07
N GLU A 502 17.56 -47.77 11.83
CA GLU A 502 18.92 -48.01 11.32
C GLU A 502 19.12 -49.46 10.85
N VAL A 503 18.68 -50.44 11.66
CA VAL A 503 18.88 -51.87 11.39
C VAL A 503 17.91 -52.35 10.31
N GLY A 504 16.67 -51.91 10.35
CA GLY A 504 15.66 -52.29 9.38
C GLY A 504 15.73 -51.52 8.05
N ASN A 505 16.43 -50.37 8.03
CA ASN A 505 16.57 -49.45 6.90
C ASN A 505 15.23 -49.03 6.28
N GLN A 506 14.19 -48.89 7.12
CA GLN A 506 12.92 -48.31 6.72
C GLN A 506 12.85 -46.83 7.12
N ARG A 507 12.14 -46.05 6.30
CA ARG A 507 11.96 -44.60 6.46
C ARG A 507 10.49 -44.26 6.70
N TYR A 508 10.25 -43.32 7.61
CA TYR A 508 8.98 -42.64 7.83
C TYR A 508 9.15 -41.17 7.49
N ASP A 509 8.37 -40.70 6.53
CA ASP A 509 8.31 -39.28 6.15
C ASP A 509 7.22 -38.59 6.95
N PHE A 510 7.58 -37.50 7.63
CA PHE A 510 6.58 -36.65 8.28
C PHE A 510 5.77 -35.91 7.20
N PRO A 511 4.43 -36.06 7.20
CA PRO A 511 3.58 -35.43 6.20
C PRO A 511 3.64 -33.90 6.30
N GLU A 512 3.27 -33.20 5.23
CA GLU A 512 3.10 -31.75 5.27
C GLU A 512 2.12 -31.32 6.37
N GLY A 513 2.45 -30.22 7.06
CA GLY A 513 1.73 -29.75 8.24
C GLY A 513 2.10 -30.46 9.56
N SER A 514 3.14 -31.29 9.57
CA SER A 514 3.63 -31.92 10.81
C SER A 514 4.32 -30.88 11.68
N PHE A 515 3.72 -30.53 12.82
CA PHE A 515 4.18 -29.46 13.69
C PHE A 515 4.23 -29.92 15.15
N ILE A 516 5.33 -29.61 15.85
CA ILE A 516 5.48 -29.86 17.29
C ILE A 516 5.49 -28.51 18.01
N GLU A 517 4.43 -28.19 18.76
CA GLU A 517 4.40 -26.98 19.60
C GLU A 517 5.55 -26.96 20.62
N ALA A 518 5.90 -25.76 21.11
CA ALA A 518 6.94 -25.57 22.13
C ALA A 518 6.64 -26.41 23.39
N GLY A 519 7.60 -27.23 23.83
CA GLY A 519 7.45 -28.10 25.00
C GLY A 519 6.59 -29.35 24.79
N ASN A 520 6.06 -29.56 23.57
CA ASN A 520 5.25 -30.74 23.22
C ASN A 520 6.08 -31.82 22.49
N HIS A 521 5.42 -32.91 22.13
CA HIS A 521 6.01 -34.04 21.43
C HIS A 521 5.03 -34.68 20.44
N ILE A 522 5.57 -35.48 19.54
CA ILE A 522 4.82 -36.40 18.69
C ILE A 522 5.41 -37.81 18.83
N THR A 523 4.55 -38.81 18.68
CA THR A 523 4.95 -40.22 18.77
C THR A 523 4.63 -40.93 17.47
N VAL A 524 5.65 -41.44 16.81
CA VAL A 524 5.55 -42.32 15.64
C VAL A 524 5.41 -43.74 16.13
N LEU A 525 4.34 -44.42 15.70
CA LEU A 525 3.95 -45.73 16.20
C LEU A 525 3.84 -46.76 15.07
N SER A 526 4.25 -47.99 15.36
CA SER A 526 4.23 -49.12 14.44
C SER A 526 3.81 -50.42 15.14
N GLY A 527 3.79 -51.56 14.44
CA GLY A 527 3.38 -52.85 15.01
C GLY A 527 1.87 -53.16 14.94
N PRO A 528 1.45 -54.40 15.19
CA PRO A 528 0.06 -54.84 14.98
C PRO A 528 -0.95 -54.16 15.91
N ASP A 529 -0.49 -53.65 17.04
CA ASP A 529 -1.28 -52.91 18.01
C ASP A 529 -1.30 -51.40 17.73
N ALA A 530 -0.68 -50.95 16.64
CA ALA A 530 -0.66 -49.57 16.20
C ALA A 530 -2.06 -49.02 15.89
N TYR A 531 -2.44 -47.94 16.57
CA TYR A 531 -3.71 -47.23 16.38
C TYR A 531 -3.48 -45.73 16.15
N LYS A 532 -4.40 -45.05 15.44
CA LYS A 532 -4.45 -43.59 15.38
C LYS A 532 -5.36 -43.10 16.51
N ALA A 533 -4.85 -42.34 17.48
CA ALA A 533 -5.68 -41.61 18.42
C ALA A 533 -4.95 -40.39 18.97
N LEU A 534 -5.61 -39.22 18.94
CA LEU A 534 -5.13 -37.89 19.38
C LEU A 534 -4.06 -37.25 18.46
N PRO A 535 -3.98 -35.89 18.40
CA PRO A 535 -3.20 -35.16 17.39
C PRO A 535 -1.67 -35.35 17.49
N TYR A 536 -1.18 -36.05 18.51
CA TYR A 536 0.25 -36.27 18.76
C TYR A 536 0.76 -37.63 18.28
N TYR A 537 -0.06 -38.42 17.57
CA TYR A 537 0.28 -39.79 17.18
C TYR A 537 0.27 -40.00 15.66
N HIS A 538 1.42 -40.45 15.16
CA HIS A 538 1.67 -40.71 13.75
C HIS A 538 1.77 -42.21 13.50
N LEU A 539 0.80 -42.78 12.77
CA LEU A 539 0.85 -44.19 12.38
C LEU A 539 1.83 -44.39 11.22
N TRP A 540 2.93 -45.12 11.46
CA TRP A 540 3.85 -45.56 10.43
C TRP A 540 3.28 -46.78 9.69
N THR A 541 3.09 -47.90 10.40
CA THR A 541 2.61 -49.15 9.80
C THR A 541 2.08 -50.11 10.86
N LYS A 542 1.29 -51.12 10.45
CA LYS A 542 0.88 -52.21 11.35
C LYS A 542 1.88 -53.36 11.41
N GLY A 543 2.96 -53.29 10.65
CA GLY A 543 4.11 -54.20 10.76
C GLY A 543 5.08 -53.75 11.85
N TYR A 544 5.85 -54.67 12.40
CA TYR A 544 6.93 -54.35 13.33
C TYR A 544 8.07 -53.62 12.61
N ILE A 545 8.53 -52.51 13.17
CA ILE A 545 9.69 -51.75 12.69
C ILE A 545 10.82 -51.83 13.72
N TRP A 546 10.53 -51.64 15.01
CA TRP A 546 11.54 -51.39 16.04
C TRP A 546 11.99 -52.63 16.83
N ASN A 547 11.13 -53.63 17.07
CA ASN A 547 11.46 -54.82 17.88
C ASN A 547 12.37 -55.85 17.19
N ASN A 548 13.03 -55.48 16.09
CA ASN A 548 13.69 -56.38 15.15
C ASN A 548 15.11 -56.84 15.57
N SER A 549 15.57 -56.56 16.81
CA SER A 549 16.83 -56.96 17.49
C SER A 549 17.57 -55.80 18.20
N GLY A 550 16.90 -54.67 18.44
CA GLY A 550 17.50 -53.46 19.01
C GLY A 550 17.88 -52.51 17.89
N ASP A 551 17.07 -51.48 17.69
CA ASP A 551 17.14 -50.61 16.53
C ASP A 551 17.30 -49.16 16.98
N ALA A 552 18.29 -48.47 16.41
CA ALA A 552 18.49 -47.06 16.67
C ALA A 552 17.50 -46.24 15.83
N ALA A 553 16.89 -45.23 16.44
CA ALA A 553 16.09 -44.26 15.73
C ALA A 553 16.97 -43.08 15.31
N LEU A 554 16.99 -42.77 14.02
CA LEU A 554 17.74 -41.65 13.44
C LEU A 554 16.76 -40.62 12.86
N LEU A 555 16.82 -39.39 13.36
CA LEU A 555 15.96 -38.29 12.91
C LEU A 555 16.74 -37.36 11.98
N TYR A 556 16.19 -37.06 10.80
CA TYR A 556 16.79 -36.16 9.83
C TYR A 556 15.85 -35.00 9.48
N ASN A 557 16.43 -33.82 9.23
CA ASN A 557 15.67 -32.66 8.76
C ASN A 557 15.34 -32.74 7.26
N SER A 558 14.56 -31.79 6.74
CA SER A 558 14.15 -31.74 5.33
C SER A 558 15.31 -31.52 4.35
N GLN A 559 16.46 -31.03 4.82
CA GLN A 559 17.70 -30.90 4.06
C GLN A 559 18.55 -32.19 4.07
N GLY A 560 18.15 -33.21 4.85
CA GLY A 560 18.83 -34.51 4.94
C GLY A 560 19.99 -34.55 5.94
N GLU A 561 20.05 -33.60 6.86
CA GLU A 561 21.05 -33.54 7.93
C GLU A 561 20.56 -34.32 9.16
N LEU A 562 21.46 -35.06 9.83
CA LEU A 562 21.11 -35.82 11.05
C LEU A 562 20.88 -34.84 12.21
N VAL A 563 19.69 -34.89 12.79
CA VAL A 563 19.25 -34.05 13.91
C VAL A 563 19.53 -34.74 15.25
N ASP A 564 19.15 -36.01 15.39
CA ASP A 564 19.38 -36.78 16.62
C ASP A 564 19.38 -38.30 16.39
N GLU A 565 20.00 -39.03 17.32
CA GLU A 565 20.07 -40.50 17.36
C GLU A 565 19.80 -40.99 18.79
N LEU A 566 18.86 -41.93 18.94
CA LEU A 566 18.60 -42.60 20.22
C LEU A 566 18.58 -44.13 20.04
N ARG A 567 19.25 -44.83 20.97
CA ARG A 567 19.47 -46.30 20.97
C ARG A 567 18.82 -47.00 22.14
#